data_AF-A0A9W8WCF1-F1
#
_entry.id   AF-A0A9W8WCF1-F1
#
_cell.length_a   1.000
_cell.length_b   1.000
_cell.length_c   1.000
_cell.angle_alpha   90.00
_cell.angle_beta   90.00
_cell.angle_gamma   90.00
#
_symmetry.space_group_name_H-M   'P 1'
#
loop_
_entity.id
_entity.type
_entity.pdbx_description
1 polymer ?
#
loop_
_entity_poly.entity_id
_entity_poly.type
_entity_poly.pdbx_seq_one_letter_code
_entity_poly.pdbx_strand_id
1 'polypeptide(L)'
;MMTGEAIALAPRQQTPAEQTYTARKVEGMIDFDHIRKGLEHCQNHHPEECQAKFDKGLLATRMIDVSTRKVVDCPDQCDYLALSYVWGGIHPEDGALEAGTLPQTIEDAITLTKGLGKQYLWVDALCIDQSLNPTPEQVAEKTKQLGLMHLIYYCATITIFAVAGPRSNYGIPGVSRPRVPSTEEVIDGHTILTVPPQIMAEVKNSAWQTRAWTWQEDALSTRKLFLTETQYQLQCNETLGCSYHSEACDSVPDLTWTHISGGKVKAGFVEADNTDFLDRADSIFESILSSYTPRFMTNDDDSLNAFQGGLTRFGLAAYPKGFEWGMPLKEFPQSLAWIHDHTVKPKRRTSFPSWTWAGWGGGMHYPAGLLASGSSKFDLVPRMIAVNGKEVNLEGWVVTLDIRTEPFSELVVPGSDTAVGCVTERNFKHNNTIPSGRYRCLVAARIKKETLKNGLQNQQVFLVVLRQGEGSAAEERQTVITVSRLAMEGKDFMDFGPEQTIITLK
;
A
#
# COMPACT_ATOMS: atom_id res chain seq x y z
N MET A 1 13.25 -23.81 -6.99
CA MET A 1 12.33 -23.63 -8.14
C MET A 1 10.93 -23.61 -7.59
N MET A 2 10.20 -22.49 -7.67
CA MET A 2 8.77 -22.47 -7.35
C MET A 2 8.04 -22.91 -8.62
N THR A 3 7.81 -24.21 -8.76
CA THR A 3 6.96 -24.75 -9.84
C THR A 3 5.51 -24.67 -9.39
N GLY A 4 4.61 -24.19 -10.25
CA GLY A 4 3.16 -24.26 -10.02
C GLY A 4 2.65 -25.71 -10.00
N GLU A 5 1.35 -25.90 -9.76
CA GLU A 5 0.71 -27.21 -9.85
C GLU A 5 0.87 -27.80 -11.27
N ALA A 6 0.95 -29.12 -11.42
CA ALA A 6 0.96 -29.75 -12.73
C ALA A 6 -0.49 -29.84 -13.25
N ILE A 7 -0.76 -29.33 -14.46
CA ILE A 7 -2.11 -29.37 -15.07
C ILE A 7 -2.02 -30.13 -16.39
N ALA A 8 -2.85 -31.16 -16.55
CA ALA A 8 -2.98 -31.92 -17.78
C ALA A 8 -3.92 -31.18 -18.77
N LEU A 9 -3.54 -31.08 -20.05
CA LEU A 9 -4.44 -30.58 -21.10
C LEU A 9 -5.21 -31.73 -21.77
N ALA A 10 -6.48 -31.43 -22.05
CA ALA A 10 -7.56 -32.32 -22.42
C ALA A 10 -7.34 -33.14 -23.73
N PRO A 11 -8.14 -34.21 -23.97
CA PRO A 11 -7.96 -35.16 -25.07
C PRO A 11 -8.17 -34.52 -26.46
N ARG A 12 -7.59 -35.15 -27.49
CA ARG A 12 -7.79 -34.82 -28.92
C ARG A 12 -9.26 -34.84 -29.41
N GLN A 13 -10.21 -35.30 -28.58
CA GLN A 13 -11.65 -35.31 -28.88
C GLN A 13 -12.41 -34.60 -27.76
N GLN A 14 -13.15 -33.54 -28.13
CA GLN A 14 -14.07 -32.87 -27.22
C GLN A 14 -15.24 -33.80 -26.87
N THR A 15 -15.21 -34.41 -25.69
CA THR A 15 -16.40 -35.00 -25.06
C THR A 15 -17.12 -33.90 -24.25
N PRO A 16 -18.44 -33.67 -24.44
CA PRO A 16 -19.16 -32.54 -23.82
C PRO A 16 -19.26 -32.54 -22.28
N ALA A 17 -18.68 -33.52 -21.58
CA ALA A 17 -18.92 -33.80 -20.17
C ALA A 17 -17.72 -33.56 -19.24
N GLU A 18 -16.56 -33.14 -19.74
CA GLU A 18 -15.37 -32.92 -18.91
C GLU A 18 -15.03 -31.42 -18.80
N GLN A 19 -14.90 -30.92 -17.57
CA GLN A 19 -14.34 -29.59 -17.29
C GLN A 19 -12.88 -29.58 -17.74
N THR A 20 -12.60 -28.98 -18.89
CA THR A 20 -11.24 -28.79 -19.38
C THR A 20 -10.61 -27.59 -18.66
N TYR A 21 -9.51 -27.81 -17.93
CA TYR A 21 -8.66 -26.72 -17.45
C TYR A 21 -7.94 -26.11 -18.66
N THR A 22 -8.14 -24.80 -18.92
CA THR A 22 -7.67 -24.09 -20.12
C THR A 22 -6.29 -23.46 -19.91
N ALA A 23 -5.29 -24.28 -19.60
CA ALA A 23 -3.90 -23.83 -19.55
C ALA A 23 -3.32 -23.64 -20.97
N ARG A 24 -2.37 -22.72 -21.12
CA ARG A 24 -1.63 -22.45 -22.35
C ARG A 24 -0.14 -22.63 -22.10
N LYS A 25 0.58 -23.15 -23.10
CA LYS A 25 2.03 -23.20 -23.08
C LYS A 25 2.57 -21.77 -23.10
N VAL A 26 3.40 -21.43 -22.13
CA VAL A 26 4.10 -20.14 -22.10
C VAL A 26 5.39 -20.28 -22.89
N GLU A 27 5.52 -19.47 -23.93
CA GLU A 27 6.72 -19.43 -24.76
C GLU A 27 7.85 -18.63 -24.09
N GLY A 28 9.08 -18.92 -24.51
CA GLY A 28 10.27 -18.26 -23.94
C GLY A 28 10.29 -16.75 -24.17
N MET A 29 9.70 -16.27 -25.27
CA MET A 29 9.60 -14.85 -25.62
C MET A 29 8.16 -14.38 -25.53
N ILE A 30 7.96 -13.11 -25.16
CA ILE A 30 6.63 -12.51 -25.04
C ILE A 30 6.00 -12.34 -26.42
N ASP A 31 4.73 -12.73 -26.54
CA ASP A 31 3.88 -12.37 -27.66
C ASP A 31 3.33 -10.94 -27.49
N PHE A 32 3.96 -9.96 -28.15
CA PHE A 32 3.51 -8.57 -28.12
C PHE A 32 2.13 -8.37 -28.78
N ASP A 33 1.74 -9.23 -29.73
CA ASP A 33 0.44 -9.13 -30.38
C ASP A 33 -0.68 -9.55 -29.43
N HIS A 34 -0.43 -10.53 -28.56
CA HIS A 34 -1.38 -10.91 -27.52
C HIS A 34 -1.63 -9.76 -26.53
N ILE A 35 -0.57 -9.09 -26.08
CA ILE A 35 -0.70 -7.92 -25.19
C ILE A 35 -1.46 -6.78 -25.89
N ARG A 36 -1.16 -6.51 -27.17
CA ARG A 36 -1.84 -5.47 -27.95
C ARG A 36 -3.34 -5.75 -28.07
N LYS A 37 -3.73 -6.99 -28.37
CA LYS A 37 -5.14 -7.41 -28.42
C LYS A 37 -5.84 -7.25 -27.07
N GLY A 38 -5.17 -7.57 -25.97
CA GLY A 38 -5.70 -7.34 -24.62
C GLY A 38 -5.91 -5.86 -24.30
N LEU A 39 -4.96 -5.02 -24.71
CA LEU A 39 -5.07 -3.56 -24.57
C LEU A 39 -6.24 -3.00 -25.39
N GLU A 40 -6.33 -3.36 -26.67
CA GLU A 40 -7.42 -2.97 -27.57
C GLU A 40 -8.78 -3.44 -27.03
N HIS A 41 -8.87 -4.67 -26.53
CA HIS A 41 -10.08 -5.19 -25.92
C HIS A 41 -10.53 -4.31 -24.74
N CYS A 42 -9.62 -3.98 -23.82
CA CYS A 42 -9.92 -3.10 -22.69
C CYS A 42 -10.34 -1.70 -23.15
N GLN A 43 -9.65 -1.10 -24.13
CA GLN A 43 -9.99 0.23 -24.64
C GLN A 43 -11.37 0.28 -25.31
N ASN A 44 -11.77 -0.80 -25.99
CA ASN A 44 -13.03 -0.87 -26.72
C ASN A 44 -14.23 -1.25 -25.84
N HIS A 45 -14.02 -2.00 -24.75
CA HIS A 45 -15.11 -2.56 -23.94
C HIS A 45 -15.22 -1.96 -22.54
N HIS A 46 -14.19 -1.27 -22.04
CA HIS A 46 -14.17 -0.67 -20.68
C HIS A 46 -13.95 0.87 -20.69
N PRO A 47 -14.73 1.65 -21.45
CA PRO A 47 -14.48 3.07 -21.63
C PRO A 47 -14.78 3.92 -20.39
N GLU A 48 -15.68 3.51 -19.49
CA GLU A 48 -15.99 4.33 -18.32
C GLU A 48 -14.93 4.15 -17.22
N GLU A 49 -14.49 2.92 -17.01
CA GLU A 49 -13.67 2.56 -15.84
C GLU A 49 -12.17 2.51 -16.15
N CYS A 50 -11.79 2.35 -17.43
CA CYS A 50 -10.39 2.25 -17.85
C CYS A 50 -9.93 3.43 -18.73
N GLN A 51 -10.80 4.40 -19.04
CA GLN A 51 -10.39 5.60 -19.78
C GLN A 51 -9.86 6.67 -18.85
N ALA A 52 -8.55 6.66 -18.62
CA ALA A 52 -7.88 7.78 -17.99
C ALA A 52 -7.94 9.01 -18.92
N LYS A 53 -8.40 10.14 -18.39
CA LYS A 53 -8.37 11.42 -19.10
C LYS A 53 -6.97 12.01 -18.98
N PHE A 54 -6.44 12.51 -20.10
CA PHE A 54 -5.18 13.26 -20.09
C PHE A 54 -5.35 14.52 -19.22
N ASP A 55 -4.39 14.73 -18.31
CA ASP A 55 -4.34 15.90 -17.45
C ASP A 55 -3.27 16.88 -17.95
N LYS A 56 -3.62 18.15 -18.12
CA LYS A 56 -2.68 19.19 -18.59
C LYS A 56 -1.50 19.40 -17.64
N GLY A 57 -1.61 19.01 -16.38
CA GLY A 57 -0.50 18.98 -15.43
C GLY A 57 0.68 18.12 -15.92
N LEU A 58 0.42 17.10 -16.75
CA LEU A 58 1.46 16.28 -17.36
C LEU A 58 2.34 17.03 -18.37
N LEU A 59 1.92 18.19 -18.89
CA LEU A 59 2.77 19.01 -19.77
C LEU A 59 4.02 19.53 -19.04
N ALA A 60 4.05 19.47 -17.70
CA ALA A 60 5.23 19.78 -16.90
C ALA A 60 6.19 18.58 -16.74
N THR A 61 5.86 17.40 -17.27
CA THR A 61 6.75 16.23 -17.23
C THR A 61 7.47 16.02 -18.55
N ARG A 62 8.44 15.11 -18.53
CA ARG A 62 9.22 14.71 -19.70
C ARG A 62 8.95 13.25 -20.04
N MET A 63 9.15 12.90 -21.29
CA MET A 63 8.97 11.55 -21.83
C MET A 63 10.20 11.14 -22.62
N ILE A 64 10.47 9.85 -22.68
CA ILE A 64 11.43 9.29 -23.63
C ILE A 64 10.68 9.04 -24.93
N ASP A 65 11.10 9.70 -26.02
CA ASP A 65 10.76 9.26 -27.36
C ASP A 65 11.63 8.04 -27.69
N VAL A 66 11.01 6.86 -27.75
CA VAL A 66 11.73 5.60 -27.95
C VAL A 66 12.32 5.49 -29.36
N SER A 67 11.74 6.19 -30.34
CA SER A 67 12.19 6.17 -31.74
C SER A 67 13.46 6.98 -31.90
N THR A 68 13.50 8.19 -31.34
CA THR A 68 14.67 9.07 -31.40
C THR A 68 15.68 8.84 -30.28
N ARG A 69 15.29 8.08 -29.23
CA ARG A 69 16.05 7.85 -28.00
C ARG A 69 16.48 9.16 -27.35
N LYS A 70 15.53 10.06 -27.15
CA LYS A 70 15.73 11.35 -26.50
C LYS A 70 14.67 11.62 -25.45
N VAL A 71 15.04 12.33 -24.40
CA VAL A 71 14.10 12.91 -23.46
C VAL A 71 13.51 14.17 -24.10
N VAL A 72 12.19 14.22 -24.21
CA VAL A 72 11.41 15.33 -24.79
C VAL A 72 10.37 15.81 -23.78
N ASP A 73 9.88 17.03 -23.94
CA ASP A 73 8.73 17.50 -23.17
C ASP A 73 7.50 16.65 -23.49
N CYS A 74 6.64 16.42 -22.50
CA CYS A 74 5.41 15.65 -22.69
C CYS A 74 4.50 16.32 -23.74
N PRO A 75 4.21 15.65 -24.88
CA PRO A 75 3.30 16.19 -25.88
C PRO A 75 1.87 16.37 -25.35
N ASP A 76 1.10 17.25 -25.99
CA ASP A 76 -0.35 17.32 -25.70
C ASP A 76 -1.02 16.01 -26.11
N GLN A 77 -1.93 15.52 -25.25
CA GLN A 77 -2.59 14.21 -25.40
C GLN A 77 -1.59 13.06 -25.60
N CYS A 78 -0.45 13.12 -24.91
CA CYS A 78 0.59 12.10 -25.01
C CYS A 78 0.05 10.70 -24.67
N ASP A 79 0.19 9.78 -25.62
CA ASP A 79 -0.06 8.35 -25.44
C ASP A 79 1.26 7.65 -25.11
N TYR A 80 1.46 7.35 -23.83
CA TYR A 80 2.72 6.83 -23.29
C TYR A 80 2.52 5.62 -22.37
N LEU A 81 3.61 4.89 -22.16
CA LEU A 81 3.74 3.85 -21.15
C LEU A 81 4.54 4.38 -19.98
N ALA A 82 4.29 3.88 -18.77
CA ALA A 82 5.15 4.13 -17.62
C ALA A 82 5.91 2.87 -17.23
N LEU A 83 7.13 3.01 -16.72
CA LEU A 83 7.92 1.90 -16.18
C LEU A 83 7.94 1.95 -14.65
N SER A 84 7.65 0.80 -14.04
CA SER A 84 7.80 0.52 -12.61
C SER A 84 8.77 -0.65 -12.45
N TYR A 85 9.89 -0.43 -11.77
CA TYR A 85 10.99 -1.39 -11.68
C TYR A 85 11.84 -1.19 -10.42
N VAL A 86 12.74 -2.13 -10.13
CA VAL A 86 13.73 -1.94 -9.06
C VAL A 86 14.95 -1.21 -9.60
N TRP A 87 15.07 0.08 -9.27
CA TRP A 87 16.15 0.92 -9.80
C TRP A 87 17.56 0.42 -9.39
N GLY A 88 17.74 0.05 -8.12
CA GLY A 88 19.04 -0.41 -7.62
C GLY A 88 20.13 0.66 -7.52
N GLY A 89 19.78 1.94 -7.69
CA GLY A 89 20.68 3.09 -7.48
C GLY A 89 21.70 3.35 -8.60
N ILE A 90 21.50 2.76 -9.78
CA ILE A 90 22.37 2.99 -10.94
C ILE A 90 21.86 4.24 -11.67
N HIS A 91 22.61 5.33 -11.59
CA HIS A 91 22.33 6.53 -12.37
C HIS A 91 22.86 6.35 -13.80
N PRO A 92 22.01 6.42 -14.82
CA PRO A 92 22.48 6.47 -16.20
C PRO A 92 23.40 7.67 -16.40
N GLU A 93 24.53 7.47 -17.09
CA GLU A 93 25.41 8.57 -17.49
C GLU A 93 24.72 9.48 -18.51
N ASP A 94 25.17 10.73 -18.60
CA ASP A 94 24.70 11.66 -19.63
C ASP A 94 24.97 11.05 -21.02
N GLY A 95 23.93 11.00 -21.86
CA GLY A 95 24.02 10.39 -23.20
C GLY A 95 23.86 8.86 -23.23
N ALA A 96 23.66 8.19 -22.09
CA ALA A 96 23.48 6.73 -22.04
C ALA A 96 22.24 6.26 -22.81
N LEU A 97 21.20 7.11 -22.86
CA LEU A 97 20.00 6.84 -23.65
C LEU A 97 20.34 6.79 -25.15
N GLU A 98 21.04 7.79 -25.68
CA GLU A 98 21.47 7.86 -27.08
C GLU A 98 22.47 6.76 -27.43
N ALA A 99 23.37 6.42 -26.50
CA ALA A 99 24.39 5.40 -26.67
C ALA A 99 23.86 3.96 -26.57
N GLY A 100 22.64 3.75 -26.05
CA GLY A 100 22.08 2.41 -25.86
C GLY A 100 22.77 1.63 -24.73
N THR A 101 23.25 2.34 -23.71
CA THR A 101 24.00 1.77 -22.58
C THR A 101 23.20 1.81 -21.27
N LEU A 102 21.88 1.96 -21.35
CA LEU A 102 21.01 1.97 -20.18
C LEU A 102 20.99 0.59 -19.50
N PRO A 103 20.62 0.53 -18.20
CA PRO A 103 20.32 -0.73 -17.55
C PRO A 103 19.32 -1.57 -18.35
N GLN A 104 19.57 -2.87 -18.46
CA GLN A 104 18.84 -3.78 -19.36
C GLN A 104 17.31 -3.72 -19.19
N THR A 105 16.80 -3.53 -17.97
CA THR A 105 15.35 -3.42 -17.73
C THR A 105 14.74 -2.21 -18.44
N ILE A 106 15.49 -1.11 -18.55
CA ILE A 106 15.04 0.10 -19.26
C ILE A 106 15.12 -0.12 -20.78
N GLU A 107 16.18 -0.75 -21.29
CA GLU A 107 16.28 -1.10 -22.72
C GLU A 107 15.17 -2.06 -23.17
N ASP A 108 14.84 -3.03 -22.32
CA ASP A 108 13.74 -3.95 -22.56
C ASP A 108 12.39 -3.24 -22.52
N ALA A 109 12.21 -2.28 -21.62
CA ALA A 109 10.99 -1.46 -21.59
C ALA A 109 10.85 -0.58 -22.84
N ILE A 110 11.95 -0.01 -23.36
CA ILE A 110 11.98 0.72 -24.64
C ILE A 110 11.58 -0.22 -25.79
N THR A 111 12.13 -1.44 -25.81
CA THR A 111 11.81 -2.46 -26.83
C THR A 111 10.35 -2.89 -26.78
N LEU A 112 9.83 -3.16 -25.58
CA LEU A 112 8.43 -3.51 -25.35
C LEU A 112 7.50 -2.37 -25.76
N THR A 113 7.84 -1.12 -25.43
CA THR A 113 7.07 0.07 -25.83
C THR A 113 6.92 0.15 -27.35
N LYS A 114 8.02 -0.04 -28.10
CA LYS A 114 7.99 -0.13 -29.57
C LYS A 114 7.15 -1.29 -30.07
N GLY A 115 7.30 -2.47 -29.47
CA GLY A 115 6.56 -3.68 -29.81
C GLY A 115 5.04 -3.54 -29.64
N LEU A 116 4.61 -2.74 -28.67
CA LEU A 116 3.21 -2.40 -28.44
C LEU A 116 2.70 -1.25 -29.32
N GLY A 117 3.54 -0.72 -30.21
CA GLY A 117 3.16 0.33 -31.17
C GLY A 117 3.07 1.73 -30.55
N LYS A 118 3.80 1.99 -29.46
CA LYS A 118 3.78 3.26 -28.73
C LYS A 118 5.11 3.97 -28.87
N GLN A 119 5.08 5.30 -28.83
CA GLN A 119 6.26 6.14 -29.06
C GLN A 119 6.88 6.68 -27.77
N TYR A 120 6.09 6.86 -26.72
CA TYR A 120 6.54 7.54 -25.51
C TYR A 120 6.60 6.57 -24.33
N LEU A 121 7.69 6.66 -23.57
CA LEU A 121 7.91 5.91 -22.34
C LEU A 121 8.32 6.87 -21.22
N TRP A 122 7.72 6.73 -20.06
CA TRP A 122 8.10 7.44 -18.85
C TRP A 122 8.92 6.53 -17.94
N VAL A 123 10.10 7.00 -17.50
CA VAL A 123 10.99 6.30 -16.57
C VAL A 123 11.50 7.31 -15.54
N ASP A 124 11.27 7.05 -14.26
CA ASP A 124 11.65 7.94 -13.14
C ASP A 124 13.12 8.39 -13.16
N ALA A 125 14.04 7.48 -13.46
CA ALA A 125 15.48 7.73 -13.48
C ALA A 125 15.94 8.64 -14.64
N LEU A 126 15.11 8.82 -15.68
CA LEU A 126 15.46 9.59 -16.89
C LEU A 126 14.56 10.82 -17.08
N CYS A 127 13.28 10.71 -16.73
CA CYS A 127 12.30 11.79 -16.87
C CYS A 127 12.35 12.78 -15.70
N ILE A 128 12.83 12.37 -14.53
CA ILE A 128 13.04 13.24 -13.37
C ILE A 128 14.52 13.62 -13.27
N ASP A 129 14.80 14.86 -12.89
CA ASP A 129 16.17 15.30 -12.63
C ASP A 129 16.73 14.59 -11.38
N GLN A 130 17.77 13.79 -11.60
CA GLN A 130 18.46 13.01 -10.56
C GLN A 130 19.84 13.60 -10.21
N SER A 131 20.08 14.89 -10.50
CA SER A 131 21.34 15.55 -10.16
C SER A 131 21.66 15.43 -8.66
N LEU A 132 22.90 15.05 -8.36
CA LEU A 132 23.38 14.87 -6.98
C LEU A 132 23.50 16.21 -6.23
N ASN A 133 23.74 17.30 -6.96
CA ASN A 133 23.83 18.66 -6.43
C ASN A 133 22.87 19.57 -7.22
N PRO A 134 21.55 19.50 -6.94
CA PRO A 134 20.56 20.27 -7.68
C PRO A 134 20.59 21.76 -7.28
N THR A 135 20.37 22.62 -8.27
CA THR A 135 20.04 24.04 -8.04
C THR A 135 18.66 24.18 -7.37
N PRO A 136 18.36 25.30 -6.70
CA PRO A 136 17.03 25.55 -6.13
C PRO A 136 15.88 25.36 -7.13
N GLU A 137 16.11 25.74 -8.39
CA GLU A 137 15.16 25.57 -9.49
C GLU A 137 14.93 24.09 -9.81
N GLN A 138 16.00 23.28 -9.84
CA GLN A 138 15.89 21.82 -10.04
C GLN A 138 15.20 21.12 -8.86
N VAL A 139 15.42 21.58 -7.63
CA VAL A 139 14.69 21.07 -6.45
C VAL A 139 13.20 21.36 -6.58
N ALA A 140 12.83 22.58 -6.95
CA ALA A 140 11.42 22.96 -7.14
C ALA A 140 10.76 22.13 -8.24
N GLU A 141 11.45 21.91 -9.37
CA GLU A 141 10.95 21.07 -10.47
C GLU A 141 10.83 19.61 -10.05
N LYS A 142 11.81 19.05 -9.34
CA LYS A 142 11.73 17.69 -8.79
C LYS A 142 10.54 17.55 -7.84
N THR A 143 10.35 18.49 -6.92
CA THR A 143 9.19 18.50 -6.01
C THR A 143 7.88 18.54 -6.77
N LYS A 144 7.79 19.37 -7.83
CA LYS A 144 6.62 19.44 -8.70
C LYS A 144 6.35 18.10 -9.40
N GLN A 145 7.37 17.47 -9.98
CA GLN A 145 7.25 16.17 -10.63
C GLN A 145 6.88 15.04 -9.65
N LEU A 146 7.44 15.05 -8.44
CA LEU A 146 7.02 14.13 -7.37
C LEU A 146 5.54 14.33 -7.00
N GLY A 147 5.07 15.57 -6.99
CA GLY A 147 3.65 15.90 -6.84
C GLY A 147 2.78 15.36 -7.98
N LEU A 148 3.31 15.18 -9.18
CA LEU A 148 2.61 14.65 -10.36
C LEU A 148 2.67 13.12 -10.48
N MET A 149 3.41 12.41 -9.61
CA MET A 149 3.54 10.94 -9.69
C MET A 149 2.20 10.22 -9.80
N HIS A 150 1.21 10.70 -9.06
CA HIS A 150 -0.12 10.13 -9.08
C HIS A 150 -0.84 10.25 -10.43
N LEU A 151 -0.60 11.32 -11.17
CA LEU A 151 -1.13 11.52 -12.52
C LEU A 151 -0.33 10.74 -13.57
N ILE A 152 0.99 10.65 -13.40
CA ILE A 152 1.87 9.95 -14.34
C ILE A 152 1.45 8.48 -14.51
N TYR A 153 1.20 7.76 -13.41
CA TYR A 153 0.75 6.36 -13.50
C TYR A 153 -0.73 6.24 -13.84
N TYR A 154 -1.57 7.18 -13.40
CA TYR A 154 -3.01 7.15 -13.70
C TYR A 154 -3.30 7.36 -15.19
N CYS A 155 -2.63 8.32 -15.83
CA CYS A 155 -2.82 8.69 -17.23
C CYS A 155 -2.01 7.84 -18.22
N ALA A 156 -1.08 6.99 -17.76
CA ALA A 156 -0.36 6.08 -18.63
C ALA A 156 -1.33 5.13 -19.32
N THR A 157 -1.12 4.87 -20.62
CA THR A 157 -1.92 3.88 -21.36
C THR A 157 -1.79 2.50 -20.73
N ILE A 158 -0.57 2.15 -20.32
CA ILE A 158 -0.26 0.97 -19.52
C ILE A 158 1.02 1.21 -18.71
N THR A 159 1.03 0.74 -17.47
CA THR A 159 2.23 0.70 -16.65
C THR A 159 2.88 -0.68 -16.75
N ILE A 160 4.14 -0.70 -17.19
CA ILE A 160 5.00 -1.87 -17.24
C ILE A 160 5.55 -2.10 -15.83
N PHE A 161 5.16 -3.20 -15.20
CA PHE A 161 5.71 -3.64 -13.91
C PHE A 161 6.76 -4.72 -14.16
N ALA A 162 8.02 -4.33 -14.16
CA ALA A 162 9.17 -5.23 -14.23
C ALA A 162 9.40 -5.85 -12.83
N VAL A 163 8.69 -6.95 -12.57
CA VAL A 163 8.68 -7.66 -11.27
C VAL A 163 9.91 -8.55 -11.12
N ALA A 164 10.43 -9.05 -12.25
CA ALA A 164 11.60 -9.91 -12.31
C ALA A 164 12.88 -9.17 -11.90
N GLY A 165 13.69 -9.84 -11.06
CA GLY A 165 15.00 -9.35 -10.65
C GLY A 165 15.03 -8.31 -9.53
N PRO A 166 16.18 -8.19 -8.84
CA PRO A 166 16.34 -7.26 -7.71
C PRO A 166 16.92 -5.88 -8.10
N ARG A 167 17.26 -5.64 -9.39
CA ARG A 167 17.98 -4.45 -9.87
C ARG A 167 17.67 -4.13 -11.33
N SER A 168 17.99 -2.92 -11.75
CA SER A 168 17.68 -2.38 -13.08
C SER A 168 18.48 -2.98 -14.24
N ASN A 169 19.61 -3.63 -13.96
CA ASN A 169 20.40 -4.35 -14.96
C ASN A 169 19.92 -5.80 -15.18
N TYR A 170 18.86 -6.21 -14.50
CA TYR A 170 18.38 -7.59 -14.58
C TYR A 170 17.72 -7.91 -15.92
N GLY A 171 17.05 -6.94 -16.56
CA GLY A 171 16.27 -7.15 -17.78
C GLY A 171 14.86 -7.68 -17.50
N ILE A 172 14.02 -7.67 -18.53
CA ILE A 172 12.66 -8.20 -18.52
C ILE A 172 12.67 -9.57 -19.24
N PRO A 173 12.46 -10.68 -18.51
CA PRO A 173 12.38 -12.01 -19.09
C PRO A 173 11.30 -12.08 -20.18
N GLY A 174 11.68 -12.62 -21.33
CA GLY A 174 10.86 -12.72 -22.54
C GLY A 174 10.97 -11.53 -23.49
N VAL A 175 11.80 -10.52 -23.19
CA VAL A 175 12.11 -9.41 -24.11
C VAL A 175 13.51 -9.55 -24.71
N SER A 176 14.57 -9.44 -23.89
CA SER A 176 15.96 -9.58 -24.34
C SER A 176 16.53 -10.98 -24.16
N ARG A 177 15.95 -11.77 -23.25
CA ARG A 177 16.33 -13.15 -22.97
C ARG A 177 15.10 -14.03 -22.82
N PRO A 178 15.20 -15.33 -23.13
CA PRO A 178 14.09 -16.25 -22.91
C PRO A 178 13.77 -16.41 -21.41
N ARG A 179 12.50 -16.64 -21.11
CA ARG A 179 12.00 -17.07 -19.80
C ARG A 179 12.35 -18.52 -19.52
N VAL A 180 12.09 -18.95 -18.28
CA VAL A 180 12.13 -20.37 -17.94
C VAL A 180 10.96 -21.07 -18.65
N PRO A 181 11.21 -22.01 -19.57
CA PRO A 181 10.15 -22.67 -20.31
C PRO A 181 9.34 -23.62 -19.41
N SER A 182 8.05 -23.76 -19.70
CA SER A 182 7.25 -24.86 -19.17
C SER A 182 7.83 -26.20 -19.62
N THR A 183 7.87 -27.18 -18.71
CA THR A 183 8.21 -28.57 -19.04
C THR A 183 7.01 -29.21 -19.72
N GLU A 184 7.26 -29.92 -20.81
CA GLU A 184 6.25 -30.60 -21.62
C GLU A 184 6.60 -32.09 -21.74
N GLU A 185 5.61 -32.95 -21.54
CA GLU A 185 5.72 -34.40 -21.69
C GLU A 185 4.48 -34.93 -22.44
N VAL A 186 4.68 -35.93 -23.30
CA VAL A 186 3.58 -36.58 -24.02
C VAL A 186 3.37 -37.97 -23.43
N ILE A 187 2.26 -38.17 -22.73
CA ILE A 187 1.89 -39.45 -22.10
C ILE A 187 0.60 -39.94 -22.73
N ASP A 188 0.62 -41.14 -23.32
CA ASP A 188 -0.55 -41.78 -23.95
C ASP A 188 -1.29 -40.89 -24.98
N GLY A 189 -0.56 -40.04 -25.69
CA GLY A 189 -1.12 -39.11 -26.67
C GLY A 189 -1.73 -37.83 -26.09
N HIS A 190 -1.58 -37.61 -24.78
CA HIS A 190 -1.91 -36.38 -24.08
C HIS A 190 -0.65 -35.55 -23.84
N THR A 191 -0.73 -34.24 -24.11
CA THR A 191 0.31 -33.29 -23.75
C THR A 191 0.07 -32.82 -22.32
N ILE A 192 1.02 -33.08 -21.45
CA ILE A 192 1.03 -32.60 -20.06
C ILE A 192 2.09 -31.49 -19.98
N LEU A 193 1.71 -30.37 -19.36
CA LEU A 193 2.63 -29.25 -19.17
C LEU A 193 2.64 -28.78 -17.72
N THR A 194 3.79 -28.26 -17.28
CA THR A 194 3.85 -27.52 -16.02
C THR A 194 3.33 -26.11 -16.24
N VAL A 195 2.33 -25.70 -15.44
CA VAL A 195 1.92 -24.30 -15.45
C VAL A 195 2.87 -23.47 -14.58
N PRO A 196 3.12 -22.21 -14.96
CA PRO A 196 3.81 -21.26 -14.10
C PRO A 196 3.17 -21.17 -12.70
N PRO A 197 3.94 -20.78 -11.67
CA PRO A 197 3.37 -20.46 -10.37
C PRO A 197 2.28 -19.39 -10.51
N GLN A 198 1.40 -19.27 -9.50
CA GLN A 198 0.45 -18.15 -9.47
C GLN A 198 1.22 -16.82 -9.51
N ILE A 199 0.87 -15.96 -10.47
CA ILE A 199 1.62 -14.71 -10.69
C ILE A 199 1.65 -13.81 -9.45
N MET A 200 0.60 -13.80 -8.62
CA MET A 200 0.62 -13.04 -7.36
C MET A 200 1.59 -13.59 -6.32
N ALA A 201 1.89 -14.89 -6.35
CA ALA A 201 2.95 -15.42 -5.52
C ALA A 201 4.31 -14.88 -5.99
N GLU A 202 4.53 -14.77 -7.30
CA GLU A 202 5.75 -14.15 -7.85
C GLU A 202 5.83 -12.66 -7.51
N VAL A 203 4.75 -11.91 -7.71
CA VAL A 203 4.68 -10.48 -7.37
C VAL A 203 4.90 -10.26 -5.88
N LYS A 204 4.17 -10.98 -5.00
CA LYS A 204 4.28 -10.84 -3.55
C LYS A 204 5.68 -11.13 -3.02
N ASN A 205 6.38 -12.09 -3.62
CA ASN A 205 7.72 -12.50 -3.21
C ASN A 205 8.85 -11.72 -3.94
N SER A 206 8.50 -10.80 -4.83
CA SER A 206 9.47 -10.02 -5.60
C SER A 206 10.14 -8.93 -4.77
N ALA A 207 11.38 -8.58 -5.13
CA ALA A 207 12.05 -7.40 -4.60
C ALA A 207 11.28 -6.11 -4.94
N TRP A 208 10.61 -6.08 -6.09
CA TRP A 208 9.79 -4.96 -6.53
C TRP A 208 8.66 -4.63 -5.54
N GLN A 209 7.93 -5.64 -5.06
CA GLN A 209 6.81 -5.45 -4.12
C GLN A 209 7.26 -4.99 -2.73
N THR A 210 8.54 -5.16 -2.39
CA THR A 210 9.05 -4.69 -1.09
C THR A 210 9.25 -3.19 -1.03
N ARG A 211 9.29 -2.46 -2.15
CA ARG A 211 9.59 -1.00 -2.15
C ARG A 211 8.35 -0.17 -1.83
N ALA A 212 8.52 0.91 -1.07
CA ALA A 212 7.40 1.77 -0.71
C ALA A 212 6.77 2.50 -1.92
N TRP A 213 7.60 3.07 -2.78
CA TRP A 213 7.15 3.79 -3.99
C TRP A 213 6.26 2.93 -4.88
N THR A 214 6.61 1.64 -5.06
CA THR A 214 5.88 0.73 -5.97
C THR A 214 4.43 0.50 -5.57
N TRP A 215 4.07 0.74 -4.30
CA TRP A 215 2.67 0.72 -3.87
C TRP A 215 1.83 1.76 -4.62
N GLN A 216 2.31 3.00 -4.70
CA GLN A 216 1.58 4.09 -5.36
C GLN A 216 1.52 3.87 -6.87
N GLU A 217 2.61 3.35 -7.44
CA GLU A 217 2.71 3.03 -8.87
C GLU A 217 1.66 1.98 -9.26
N ASP A 218 1.53 0.92 -8.45
CA ASP A 218 0.52 -0.13 -8.60
C ASP A 218 -0.91 0.38 -8.36
N ALA A 219 -1.14 1.02 -7.22
CA ALA A 219 -2.49 1.44 -6.80
C ALA A 219 -3.15 2.45 -7.76
N LEU A 220 -2.35 3.25 -8.47
CA LEU A 220 -2.86 4.33 -9.33
C LEU A 220 -2.92 3.98 -10.82
N SER A 221 -2.27 2.90 -11.23
CA SER A 221 -2.23 2.49 -12.64
C SER A 221 -3.57 1.90 -13.10
N THR A 222 -4.18 2.49 -14.13
CA THR A 222 -5.46 2.02 -14.72
C THR A 222 -5.32 0.72 -15.50
N ARG A 223 -4.18 0.53 -16.18
CA ARG A 223 -3.78 -0.73 -16.82
C ARG A 223 -2.39 -1.12 -16.38
N LYS A 224 -2.20 -2.39 -16.05
CA LYS A 224 -0.99 -2.94 -15.44
C LYS A 224 -0.51 -4.13 -16.25
N LEU A 225 0.76 -4.14 -16.63
CA LEU A 225 1.41 -5.29 -17.23
C LEU A 225 2.46 -5.83 -16.27
N PHE A 226 2.11 -6.87 -15.52
CA PHE A 226 3.05 -7.56 -14.65
C PHE A 226 3.90 -8.51 -15.49
N LEU A 227 5.22 -8.33 -15.42
CA LEU A 227 6.21 -9.18 -16.12
C LEU A 227 7.08 -9.87 -15.07
N THR A 228 6.88 -11.18 -14.89
CA THR A 228 7.60 -12.01 -13.92
C THR A 228 8.70 -12.82 -14.59
N GLU A 229 9.35 -13.71 -13.83
CA GLU A 229 10.36 -14.62 -14.39
C GLU A 229 9.76 -15.64 -15.37
N THR A 230 8.47 -15.96 -15.20
CA THR A 230 7.86 -17.11 -15.84
C THR A 230 6.71 -16.75 -16.79
N GLN A 231 6.06 -15.60 -16.62
CA GLN A 231 4.88 -15.21 -17.41
C GLN A 231 4.64 -13.69 -17.40
N TYR A 232 3.62 -13.24 -18.12
CA TYR A 232 3.01 -11.92 -17.91
C TYR A 232 1.51 -12.00 -17.59
N GLN A 233 1.00 -10.92 -16.98
CA GLN A 233 -0.43 -10.69 -16.82
C GLN A 233 -0.78 -9.23 -17.12
N LEU A 234 -1.83 -9.04 -17.92
CA LEU A 234 -2.46 -7.75 -18.16
C LEU A 234 -3.65 -7.59 -17.22
N GLN A 235 -3.67 -6.54 -16.41
CA GLN A 235 -4.79 -6.19 -15.53
C GLN A 235 -5.32 -4.80 -15.89
N CYS A 236 -6.63 -4.62 -15.86
CA CYS A 236 -7.29 -3.32 -15.91
C CYS A 236 -8.31 -3.19 -14.77
N ASN A 237 -9.05 -2.08 -14.72
CA ASN A 237 -10.03 -1.81 -13.66
C ASN A 237 -11.32 -2.64 -13.76
N GLU A 238 -11.64 -3.16 -14.95
CA GLU A 238 -12.69 -4.16 -15.14
C GLU A 238 -12.10 -5.56 -15.13
N THR A 239 -12.72 -6.45 -14.38
CA THR A 239 -12.03 -7.63 -13.88
C THR A 239 -12.86 -8.90 -13.93
N LEU A 240 -13.51 -9.15 -15.06
CA LEU A 240 -14.09 -10.46 -15.33
C LEU A 240 -13.89 -10.87 -16.80
N GLY A 241 -13.14 -11.97 -16.99
CA GLY A 241 -13.52 -12.99 -17.98
C GLY A 241 -12.98 -12.90 -19.41
N CYS A 242 -11.93 -12.15 -19.71
CA CYS A 242 -11.34 -12.15 -21.06
C CYS A 242 -10.02 -12.94 -21.14
N SER A 243 -9.88 -13.80 -22.15
CA SER A 243 -8.73 -14.68 -22.38
C SER A 243 -7.40 -13.94 -22.64
N TYR A 244 -7.44 -12.62 -22.86
CA TYR A 244 -6.24 -11.80 -23.09
C TYR A 244 -5.56 -11.27 -21.83
N HIS A 245 -6.12 -11.55 -20.64
CA HIS A 245 -5.59 -11.04 -19.37
C HIS A 245 -4.41 -11.86 -18.82
N SER A 246 -4.33 -13.14 -19.16
CA SER A 246 -3.33 -14.06 -18.63
C SER A 246 -2.63 -14.76 -19.78
N GLU A 247 -1.32 -14.91 -19.70
CA GLU A 247 -0.53 -15.63 -20.70
C GLU A 247 -0.74 -17.16 -20.58
N ALA A 248 -0.78 -17.66 -19.33
CA ALA A 248 -0.67 -19.08 -19.02
C ALA A 248 -2.00 -19.83 -18.87
N CYS A 249 -3.12 -19.14 -18.61
CA CYS A 249 -4.42 -19.80 -18.41
C CYS A 249 -5.61 -18.84 -18.54
N ASP A 250 -6.72 -19.29 -19.12
CA ASP A 250 -7.97 -18.51 -19.16
C ASP A 250 -8.75 -18.52 -17.83
N SER A 251 -8.48 -19.49 -16.94
CA SER A 251 -9.02 -19.47 -15.58
C SER A 251 -8.19 -18.50 -14.75
N VAL A 252 -8.71 -17.30 -14.57
CA VAL A 252 -8.13 -16.29 -13.68
C VAL A 252 -8.55 -16.69 -12.26
N PRO A 253 -7.64 -17.14 -11.34
CA PRO A 253 -7.90 -16.87 -9.93
C PRO A 253 -8.14 -15.37 -9.83
N ASP A 254 -9.07 -14.91 -9.01
CA ASP A 254 -9.45 -13.49 -8.90
C ASP A 254 -8.25 -12.60 -8.51
N LEU A 255 -7.43 -12.24 -9.50
CA LEU A 255 -6.16 -11.48 -9.44
C LEU A 255 -6.41 -9.97 -9.52
N THR A 256 -7.66 -9.61 -9.29
CA THR A 256 -8.30 -8.40 -9.78
C THR A 256 -8.15 -7.26 -8.79
N TRP A 257 -7.57 -7.53 -7.62
CA TRP A 257 -7.56 -6.61 -6.50
C TRP A 257 -6.14 -6.51 -5.92
N THR A 258 -5.65 -5.28 -5.73
CA THR A 258 -4.82 -5.04 -4.54
C THR A 258 -5.64 -5.61 -3.40
N HIS A 259 -5.21 -6.72 -2.77
CA HIS A 259 -5.93 -7.35 -1.65
C HIS A 259 -5.99 -6.36 -0.48
N ILE A 260 -6.90 -5.40 -0.58
CA ILE A 260 -7.38 -4.59 0.50
C ILE A 260 -8.47 -5.46 1.09
N SER A 261 -8.20 -6.02 2.26
CA SER A 261 -9.13 -6.87 2.98
C SER A 261 -10.38 -6.07 3.25
N GLY A 262 -11.42 -6.31 2.44
CA GLY A 262 -12.70 -5.65 2.60
C GLY A 262 -13.01 -4.51 1.63
N GLY A 263 -12.79 -4.68 0.31
CA GLY A 263 -13.49 -3.90 -0.71
C GLY A 263 -12.85 -3.91 -2.10
N LYS A 264 -13.65 -3.71 -3.16
CA LYS A 264 -13.16 -3.49 -4.54
C LYS A 264 -12.73 -2.02 -4.66
N VAL A 265 -11.45 -1.73 -4.89
CA VAL A 265 -10.98 -0.38 -5.22
C VAL A 265 -10.32 -0.42 -6.59
N LYS A 266 -11.00 0.15 -7.60
CA LYS A 266 -10.48 0.31 -8.96
C LYS A 266 -9.45 1.45 -8.96
N ALA A 267 -8.40 1.35 -9.77
CA ALA A 267 -7.42 2.42 -9.90
C ALA A 267 -8.12 3.69 -10.42
N GLY A 268 -8.05 4.77 -9.65
CA GLY A 268 -8.67 6.05 -10.01
C GLY A 268 -10.17 6.19 -9.73
N PHE A 269 -10.86 5.18 -9.21
CA PHE A 269 -12.25 5.28 -8.77
C PHE A 269 -12.34 5.08 -7.26
N VAL A 270 -12.15 6.19 -6.57
CA VAL A 270 -12.85 6.44 -5.32
C VAL A 270 -13.96 7.42 -5.67
N GLU A 271 -15.09 6.91 -6.17
CA GLU A 271 -16.24 7.76 -6.40
C GLU A 271 -16.77 8.26 -5.07
N ALA A 272 -16.82 9.58 -4.90
CA ALA A 272 -17.38 10.24 -3.73
C ALA A 272 -18.84 9.84 -3.46
N ASP A 273 -19.54 9.30 -4.46
CA ASP A 273 -20.95 8.93 -4.40
C ASP A 273 -21.20 7.43 -4.19
N ASN A 274 -20.14 6.61 -4.05
CA ASN A 274 -20.28 5.18 -3.78
C ASN A 274 -20.44 4.94 -2.27
N THR A 275 -21.68 4.75 -1.82
CA THR A 275 -22.03 4.52 -0.42
C THR A 275 -21.32 3.33 0.20
N ASP A 276 -21.13 2.23 -0.56
CA ASP A 276 -20.43 1.04 -0.08
C ASP A 276 -18.94 1.32 0.19
N PHE A 277 -18.33 2.18 -0.63
CA PHE A 277 -16.96 2.63 -0.41
C PHE A 277 -16.88 3.49 0.86
N LEU A 278 -17.76 4.48 0.99
CA LEU A 278 -17.77 5.39 2.14
C LEU A 278 -17.98 4.65 3.46
N ASP A 279 -18.89 3.67 3.49
CA ASP A 279 -19.17 2.84 4.67
C ASP A 279 -17.96 2.01 5.11
N ARG A 280 -17.03 1.73 4.19
CA ARG A 280 -15.85 0.89 4.40
C ARG A 280 -14.54 1.67 4.34
N ALA A 281 -14.61 2.99 4.19
CA ALA A 281 -13.44 3.82 3.91
C ALA A 281 -12.33 3.64 4.95
N ASP A 282 -12.68 3.63 6.24
CA ASP A 282 -11.71 3.42 7.33
C ASP A 282 -11.03 2.05 7.26
N SER A 283 -11.78 1.01 6.89
CA SER A 283 -11.24 -0.36 6.75
C SER A 283 -10.36 -0.52 5.51
N ILE A 284 -10.75 0.13 4.42
CA ILE A 284 -9.95 0.18 3.19
C ILE A 284 -8.66 0.96 3.44
N PHE A 285 -8.76 2.12 4.11
CA PHE A 285 -7.62 2.95 4.47
C PHE A 285 -6.63 2.18 5.36
N GLU A 286 -7.12 1.48 6.38
CA GLU A 286 -6.30 0.60 7.21
C GLU A 286 -5.61 -0.49 6.40
N SER A 287 -6.37 -1.23 5.59
CA SER A 287 -5.80 -2.37 4.89
C SER A 287 -4.79 -1.93 3.83
N ILE A 288 -4.93 -0.71 3.30
CA ILE A 288 -3.92 -0.10 2.47
C ILE A 288 -2.67 0.23 3.29
N LEU A 289 -2.81 0.91 4.43
CA LEU A 289 -1.67 1.28 5.28
C LEU A 289 -0.92 0.04 5.77
N SER A 290 -1.61 -1.02 6.16
CA SER A 290 -1.01 -2.28 6.59
C SER A 290 -0.22 -2.98 5.47
N SER A 291 -0.59 -2.76 4.21
CA SER A 291 0.18 -3.21 3.04
C SER A 291 1.34 -2.28 2.64
N TYR A 292 1.28 -1.01 3.05
CA TYR A 292 2.24 0.03 2.69
C TYR A 292 3.37 0.20 3.71
N THR A 293 3.06 0.35 5.00
CA THR A 293 4.07 0.65 6.03
C THR A 293 5.13 -0.44 6.28
N PRO A 294 4.93 -1.74 5.96
CA PRO A 294 6.00 -2.73 6.03
C PRO A 294 7.04 -2.59 4.91
N ARG A 295 6.74 -1.83 3.85
CA ARG A 295 7.60 -1.72 2.68
C ARG A 295 8.90 -0.99 3.00
N PHE A 296 9.97 -1.45 2.36
CA PHE A 296 11.30 -0.89 2.43
C PHE A 296 11.35 0.50 1.77
N MET A 297 11.95 1.44 2.49
CA MET A 297 12.23 2.80 2.06
C MET A 297 13.75 3.01 2.10
N THR A 298 14.34 3.40 0.97
CA THR A 298 15.76 3.77 0.92
C THR A 298 16.00 5.08 1.67
N ASN A 299 15.10 6.04 1.51
CA ASN A 299 15.08 7.29 2.26
C ASN A 299 13.84 7.34 3.16
N ASP A 300 14.04 7.46 4.47
CA ASP A 300 12.95 7.53 5.43
C ASP A 300 12.05 8.76 5.21
N ASP A 301 12.59 9.84 4.63
CA ASP A 301 11.86 11.08 4.32
C ASP A 301 10.83 10.93 3.18
N ASP A 302 10.84 9.81 2.47
CA ASP A 302 9.83 9.51 1.44
C ASP A 302 8.53 8.94 2.02
N SER A 303 8.44 8.71 3.33
CA SER A 303 7.30 7.97 3.92
C SER A 303 5.93 8.58 3.65
N LEU A 304 5.81 9.90 3.45
CA LEU A 304 4.55 10.52 3.01
C LEU A 304 4.49 10.65 1.49
N ASN A 305 5.58 11.06 0.86
CA ASN A 305 5.63 11.29 -0.58
C ASN A 305 5.30 10.03 -1.38
N ALA A 306 5.80 8.87 -0.95
CA ALA A 306 5.53 7.58 -1.57
C ALA A 306 4.09 7.06 -1.36
N PHE A 307 3.27 7.78 -0.58
CA PHE A 307 1.86 7.49 -0.34
C PHE A 307 0.93 8.67 -0.70
N GLN A 308 1.48 9.77 -1.21
CA GLN A 308 0.77 11.03 -1.40
C GLN A 308 -0.44 10.88 -2.32
N GLY A 309 -0.33 10.08 -3.38
CA GLY A 309 -1.44 9.79 -4.28
C GLY A 309 -2.60 9.08 -3.60
N GLY A 310 -2.32 8.21 -2.62
CA GLY A 310 -3.34 7.58 -1.78
C GLY A 310 -4.07 8.61 -0.92
N LEU A 311 -3.33 9.50 -0.24
CA LEU A 311 -3.92 10.58 0.56
C LEU A 311 -4.81 11.50 -0.26
N THR A 312 -4.38 11.90 -1.46
CA THR A 312 -5.20 12.71 -2.38
C THR A 312 -6.52 12.01 -2.71
N ARG A 313 -6.48 10.72 -3.04
CA ARG A 313 -7.69 9.97 -3.42
C ARG A 313 -8.66 9.78 -2.26
N PHE A 314 -8.17 9.41 -1.08
CA PHE A 314 -9.02 9.32 0.10
C PHE A 314 -9.56 10.69 0.55
N GLY A 315 -8.78 11.75 0.40
CA GLY A 315 -9.18 13.10 0.80
C GLY A 315 -10.33 13.64 -0.05
N LEU A 316 -10.38 13.27 -1.33
CA LEU A 316 -11.47 13.69 -2.23
C LEU A 316 -12.81 13.02 -1.92
N ALA A 317 -12.79 11.80 -1.39
CA ALA A 317 -14.00 10.98 -1.26
C ALA A 317 -14.41 10.66 0.17
N ALA A 318 -13.48 10.18 1.00
CA ALA A 318 -13.77 9.71 2.36
C ALA A 318 -13.50 10.75 3.45
N TYR A 319 -12.47 11.58 3.27
CA TYR A 319 -11.99 12.51 4.30
C TYR A 319 -11.90 13.95 3.74
N PRO A 320 -13.03 14.61 3.45
CA PRO A 320 -13.08 15.92 2.81
C PRO A 320 -12.42 17.06 3.59
N LYS A 321 -12.22 16.92 4.91
CA LYS A 321 -11.47 17.89 5.74
C LYS A 321 -9.95 17.64 5.71
N GLY A 322 -9.51 16.66 4.94
CA GLY A 322 -8.13 16.38 4.59
C GLY A 322 -7.35 15.57 5.64
N PHE A 323 -6.05 15.48 5.40
CA PHE A 323 -5.10 14.75 6.24
C PHE A 323 -4.07 15.70 6.83
N GLU A 324 -3.70 15.46 8.09
CA GLU A 324 -2.59 16.12 8.76
C GLU A 324 -1.47 15.10 8.92
N TRP A 325 -0.34 15.28 8.21
CA TRP A 325 0.77 14.31 8.19
C TRP A 325 0.33 12.86 7.91
N GLY A 326 -0.64 12.68 7.00
CA GLY A 326 -1.18 11.37 6.63
C GLY A 326 -2.25 10.82 7.58
N MET A 327 -2.66 11.57 8.61
CA MET A 327 -3.70 11.15 9.58
C MET A 327 -5.03 11.90 9.34
N PRO A 328 -6.17 11.21 9.21
CA PRO A 328 -7.50 11.82 9.01
C PRO A 328 -8.14 12.27 10.34
N LEU A 329 -7.44 13.06 11.16
CA LEU A 329 -7.84 13.32 12.56
C LEU A 329 -9.16 14.11 12.74
N LYS A 330 -9.63 14.83 11.71
CA LYS A 330 -10.86 15.65 11.78
C LYS A 330 -12.15 14.84 11.59
N GLU A 331 -12.06 13.69 10.91
CA GLU A 331 -13.19 12.78 10.66
C GLU A 331 -13.01 11.42 11.35
N PHE A 332 -11.77 10.97 11.49
CA PHE A 332 -11.41 9.68 12.09
C PHE A 332 -10.34 9.86 13.19
N PRO A 333 -10.64 10.58 14.28
CA PRO A 333 -9.68 10.87 15.37
C PRO A 333 -9.17 9.61 16.08
N GLN A 334 -10.00 8.57 16.17
CA GLN A 334 -9.63 7.28 16.74
C GLN A 334 -8.57 6.53 15.90
N SER A 335 -8.23 7.02 14.70
CA SER A 335 -7.03 6.60 13.97
C SER A 335 -5.75 6.72 14.78
N LEU A 336 -5.71 7.50 15.87
CA LEU A 336 -4.58 7.47 16.80
C LEU A 336 -4.41 6.11 17.52
N ALA A 337 -5.35 5.17 17.41
CA ALA A 337 -5.24 3.86 18.06
C ALA A 337 -4.44 2.80 17.27
N TRP A 338 -3.80 3.15 16.14
CA TRP A 338 -3.01 2.18 15.37
C TRP A 338 -1.95 1.47 16.23
N ILE A 339 -1.55 0.25 15.86
CA ILE A 339 -0.52 -0.53 16.53
C ILE A 339 0.42 -1.17 15.51
N HIS A 340 1.64 -1.48 15.93
CA HIS A 340 2.51 -2.37 15.18
C HIS A 340 2.17 -3.82 15.49
N ASP A 341 2.46 -4.72 14.54
CA ASP A 341 2.44 -6.15 14.85
C ASP A 341 3.50 -6.52 15.89
N HIS A 342 3.17 -7.49 16.74
CA HIS A 342 4.03 -7.99 17.80
C HIS A 342 5.35 -8.61 17.31
N THR A 343 5.40 -9.09 16.06
CA THR A 343 6.62 -9.62 15.42
C THR A 343 7.55 -8.53 14.89
N VAL A 344 7.10 -7.28 14.85
CA VAL A 344 7.84 -6.16 14.27
C VAL A 344 8.48 -5.32 15.37
N LYS A 345 9.77 -5.02 15.23
CA LYS A 345 10.43 -3.98 16.01
C LYS A 345 10.31 -2.65 15.28
N PRO A 346 9.45 -1.72 15.73
CA PRO A 346 9.22 -0.48 15.00
C PRO A 346 10.43 0.44 15.05
N LYS A 347 10.66 1.17 13.95
CA LYS A 347 11.78 2.12 13.79
C LYS A 347 11.24 3.54 13.69
N ARG A 348 11.62 4.43 14.60
CA ARG A 348 11.19 5.85 14.58
C ARG A 348 11.87 6.62 13.44
N ARG A 349 11.10 7.41 12.67
CA ARG A 349 11.56 8.36 11.64
C ARG A 349 11.42 9.81 12.12
N THR A 350 12.47 10.36 12.72
CA THR A 350 12.46 11.68 13.40
C THR A 350 12.06 12.86 12.51
N SER A 351 12.16 12.71 11.18
CA SER A 351 11.68 13.69 10.21
C SER A 351 10.16 13.90 10.21
N PHE A 352 9.38 12.99 10.77
CA PHE A 352 7.92 13.07 10.87
C PHE A 352 7.45 13.09 12.32
N PRO A 353 6.21 13.53 12.60
CA PRO A 353 5.67 13.49 13.96
C PRO A 353 5.46 12.07 14.51
N SER A 354 5.62 11.89 15.82
CA SER A 354 5.50 10.55 16.45
C SER A 354 4.07 10.02 16.45
N TRP A 355 3.06 10.88 16.42
CA TRP A 355 1.64 10.53 16.43
C TRP A 355 1.10 10.00 15.09
N THR A 356 1.93 10.05 14.03
CA THR A 356 1.57 9.64 12.66
C THR A 356 2.11 8.25 12.33
N TRP A 357 1.46 7.49 11.45
CA TRP A 357 2.03 6.24 10.94
C TRP A 357 3.31 6.50 10.11
N ALA A 358 3.41 7.65 9.44
CA ALA A 358 4.57 8.01 8.61
C ALA A 358 5.85 8.15 9.43
N GLY A 359 5.71 8.50 10.72
CA GLY A 359 6.81 8.56 11.68
C GLY A 359 7.41 7.22 12.09
N TRP A 360 6.93 6.08 11.57
CA TRP A 360 7.37 4.76 12.01
C TRP A 360 7.52 3.77 10.86
N GLY A 361 8.67 3.09 10.82
CA GLY A 361 8.91 1.93 9.98
C GLY A 361 8.41 0.65 10.65
N GLY A 362 7.76 -0.20 9.87
CA GLY A 362 7.16 -1.46 10.33
C GLY A 362 5.67 -1.52 10.02
N GLY A 363 5.18 -2.73 9.74
CA GLY A 363 3.76 -2.98 9.52
C GLY A 363 2.91 -2.43 10.66
N MET A 364 1.83 -1.74 10.32
CA MET A 364 0.83 -1.24 11.26
C MET A 364 -0.55 -1.80 10.91
N HIS A 365 -1.44 -1.83 11.90
CA HIS A 365 -2.85 -2.13 11.71
C HIS A 365 -3.67 -1.43 12.80
N TYR A 366 -4.98 -1.34 12.63
CA TYR A 366 -5.86 -0.91 13.72
C TYR A 366 -6.27 -2.10 14.59
N PRO A 367 -6.37 -1.91 15.92
CA PRO A 367 -6.92 -2.93 16.81
C PRO A 367 -8.33 -3.37 16.40
N ALA A 368 -8.64 -4.64 16.65
CA ALA A 368 -9.95 -5.20 16.35
C ALA A 368 -11.08 -4.40 17.03
N GLY A 369 -12.16 -4.16 16.29
CA GLY A 369 -13.34 -3.40 16.76
C GLY A 369 -13.28 -1.90 16.50
N LEU A 370 -12.10 -1.31 16.23
CA LEU A 370 -11.96 0.12 15.89
C LEU A 370 -12.60 0.46 14.52
N LEU A 371 -12.55 -0.50 13.60
CA LEU A 371 -13.03 -0.39 12.22
C LEU A 371 -14.48 -0.85 12.03
N ALA A 372 -15.17 -1.25 13.09
CA ALA A 372 -16.56 -1.67 12.99
C ALA A 372 -17.45 -0.47 12.62
N SER A 373 -18.35 -0.64 11.65
CA SER A 373 -19.13 0.44 11.05
C SER A 373 -19.94 1.27 12.06
N GLY A 374 -19.82 2.60 11.92
CA GLY A 374 -20.55 3.64 12.67
C GLY A 374 -19.66 4.44 13.62
N SER A 375 -19.13 5.59 13.16
CA SER A 375 -18.34 6.54 13.97
C SER A 375 -19.09 7.04 15.22
N SER A 376 -20.42 7.01 15.20
CA SER A 376 -21.29 7.39 16.32
C SER A 376 -21.32 6.39 17.49
N LYS A 377 -20.59 5.27 17.42
CA LYS A 377 -20.56 4.26 18.48
C LYS A 377 -19.46 4.46 19.53
N PHE A 378 -18.42 5.22 19.22
CA PHE A 378 -17.28 5.37 20.11
C PHE A 378 -17.41 6.62 20.97
N ASP A 379 -17.09 6.49 22.26
CA ASP A 379 -16.94 7.62 23.16
C ASP A 379 -15.48 7.77 23.60
N LEU A 380 -15.20 8.86 24.31
CA LEU A 380 -13.85 9.22 24.76
C LEU A 380 -12.82 9.41 23.62
N VAL A 381 -13.27 9.90 22.46
CA VAL A 381 -12.40 10.16 21.30
C VAL A 381 -11.78 11.57 21.34
N PRO A 382 -10.49 11.73 21.02
CA PRO A 382 -9.85 13.03 21.05
C PRO A 382 -10.37 13.93 19.93
N ARG A 383 -10.36 15.24 20.17
CA ARG A 383 -10.73 16.26 19.19
C ARG A 383 -9.50 17.08 18.81
N MET A 384 -9.19 17.10 17.53
CA MET A 384 -8.11 17.94 17.01
C MET A 384 -8.48 19.42 17.10
N ILE A 385 -7.58 20.23 17.66
CA ILE A 385 -7.73 21.69 17.78
C ILE A 385 -6.94 22.39 16.67
N ALA A 386 -5.65 22.09 16.56
CA ALA A 386 -4.74 22.74 15.61
C ALA A 386 -3.50 21.87 15.35
N VAL A 387 -2.85 22.10 14.21
CA VAL A 387 -1.55 21.50 13.86
C VAL A 387 -0.59 22.63 13.54
N ASN A 388 0.58 22.63 14.19
CA ASN A 388 1.63 23.64 14.02
C ASN A 388 2.95 22.93 13.70
N GLY A 389 3.30 22.87 12.42
CA GLY A 389 4.45 22.09 11.98
C GLY A 389 4.25 20.62 12.33
N LYS A 390 5.13 20.04 13.17
CA LYS A 390 5.04 18.64 13.60
C LYS A 390 4.17 18.43 14.85
N GLU A 391 3.72 19.51 15.48
CA GLU A 391 2.96 19.42 16.72
C GLU A 391 1.46 19.42 16.44
N VAL A 392 0.71 18.54 17.11
CA VAL A 392 -0.76 18.53 17.09
C VAL A 392 -1.31 18.80 18.48
N ASN A 393 -2.24 19.75 18.57
CA ASN A 393 -2.99 20.05 19.77
C ASN A 393 -4.31 19.26 19.75
N LEU A 394 -4.52 18.44 20.77
CA LEU A 394 -5.70 17.60 20.94
C LEU A 394 -6.40 17.95 22.26
N GLU A 395 -7.70 18.17 22.22
CA GLU A 395 -8.56 18.10 23.41
C GLU A 395 -8.97 16.65 23.60
N GLY A 396 -8.68 16.05 24.75
CA GLY A 396 -9.03 14.64 24.99
C GLY A 396 -8.90 14.27 26.46
N TRP A 397 -9.15 13.01 26.76
CA TRP A 397 -9.04 12.47 28.12
C TRP A 397 -7.64 11.91 28.34
N VAL A 398 -6.99 12.37 29.40
CA VAL A 398 -5.67 11.89 29.81
C VAL A 398 -5.81 11.22 31.15
N VAL A 399 -5.27 10.02 31.27
CA VAL A 399 -5.29 9.25 32.51
C VAL A 399 -3.87 8.80 32.85
N THR A 400 -3.57 8.72 34.15
CA THR A 400 -2.32 8.11 34.62
C THR A 400 -2.64 6.75 35.21
N LEU A 401 -1.98 5.71 34.70
CA LEU A 401 -2.26 4.32 35.01
C LEU A 401 -1.01 3.63 35.55
N ASP A 402 -1.18 2.81 36.58
CA ASP A 402 -0.12 1.92 37.08
C ASP A 402 -0.28 0.54 36.44
N ILE A 403 0.71 0.14 35.65
CA ILE A 403 0.72 -1.11 34.90
C ILE A 403 1.70 -2.06 35.58
N ARG A 404 1.23 -3.26 35.95
CA ARG A 404 2.04 -4.35 36.47
C ARG A 404 2.12 -5.47 35.46
N THR A 405 3.30 -5.73 34.92
CA THR A 405 3.50 -6.68 33.83
C THR A 405 3.67 -8.13 34.27
N GLU A 406 3.96 -8.37 35.54
CA GLU A 406 4.08 -9.71 36.12
C GLU A 406 3.02 -9.97 37.21
N PRO A 407 2.34 -11.13 37.22
CA PRO A 407 2.45 -12.24 36.27
C PRO A 407 1.57 -12.09 35.01
N PHE A 408 0.59 -11.17 35.00
CA PHE A 408 -0.52 -11.21 34.02
C PHE A 408 -0.77 -9.92 33.22
N SER A 409 0.14 -8.94 33.22
CA SER A 409 -0.06 -7.64 32.54
C SER A 409 -1.40 -7.00 32.90
N GLU A 410 -1.46 -6.47 34.11
CA GLU A 410 -2.67 -5.97 34.75
C GLU A 410 -2.60 -4.47 34.95
N LEU A 411 -3.75 -3.83 34.79
CA LEU A 411 -3.96 -2.48 35.25
C LEU A 411 -4.29 -2.53 36.75
N VAL A 412 -3.65 -1.67 37.54
CA VAL A 412 -3.85 -1.60 38.99
C VAL A 412 -4.35 -0.21 39.35
N VAL A 413 -5.25 -0.10 40.35
CA VAL A 413 -5.65 1.22 40.85
C VAL A 413 -4.43 1.88 41.49
N PRO A 414 -4.12 3.15 41.16
CA PRO A 414 -3.00 3.85 41.76
C PRO A 414 -3.02 3.79 43.30
N GLY A 415 -1.92 3.32 43.89
CA GLY A 415 -1.79 3.18 45.34
C GLY A 415 -2.50 1.96 45.97
N SER A 416 -2.94 0.98 45.18
CA SER A 416 -3.48 -0.30 45.67
C SER A 416 -2.83 -1.50 44.97
N ASP A 417 -3.12 -2.73 45.44
CA ASP A 417 -2.79 -3.99 44.74
C ASP A 417 -3.97 -4.58 43.95
N THR A 418 -5.07 -3.82 43.82
CA THR A 418 -6.28 -4.32 43.16
C THR A 418 -6.14 -4.24 41.65
N ALA A 419 -6.05 -5.40 40.99
CA ALA A 419 -6.11 -5.50 39.54
C ALA A 419 -7.52 -5.21 39.05
N VAL A 420 -7.63 -4.33 38.04
CA VAL A 420 -8.92 -3.81 37.55
C VAL A 420 -9.18 -4.12 36.09
N GLY A 421 -8.18 -4.62 35.36
CA GLY A 421 -8.30 -4.98 33.95
C GLY A 421 -7.00 -5.59 33.41
N CYS A 422 -7.09 -6.17 32.22
CA CYS A 422 -5.94 -6.70 31.50
C CYS A 422 -5.42 -5.66 30.52
N VAL A 423 -4.10 -5.46 30.50
CA VAL A 423 -3.40 -4.61 29.55
C VAL A 423 -2.74 -5.47 28.48
N THR A 424 -2.92 -5.08 27.22
CA THR A 424 -2.15 -5.65 26.10
C THR A 424 -1.50 -4.54 25.32
N GLU A 425 -0.22 -4.66 24.99
CA GLU A 425 0.45 -3.79 24.01
C GLU A 425 0.47 -4.51 22.67
N ARG A 426 0.15 -3.81 21.56
CA ARG A 426 0.17 -4.42 20.21
C ARG A 426 -0.72 -5.66 20.08
N ASN A 427 -1.82 -5.71 20.83
CA ASN A 427 -2.70 -6.88 20.98
C ASN A 427 -2.00 -8.17 21.44
N PHE A 428 -0.83 -8.04 22.08
CA PHE A 428 -0.05 -9.16 22.59
C PHE A 428 0.07 -9.08 24.11
N LYS A 429 -0.10 -10.23 24.78
CA LYS A 429 0.00 -10.36 26.24
C LYS A 429 1.38 -10.85 26.59
N HIS A 430 2.33 -9.93 26.78
CA HIS A 430 3.68 -10.32 27.20
C HIS A 430 4.38 -9.21 27.97
N ASN A 431 4.96 -9.59 29.11
CA ASN A 431 5.76 -8.77 30.01
C ASN A 431 7.01 -8.13 29.38
N ASN A 432 7.35 -8.47 28.12
CA ASN A 432 8.55 -7.98 27.44
C ASN A 432 8.29 -6.76 26.54
N THR A 433 7.04 -6.30 26.43
CA THR A 433 6.65 -5.23 25.49
C THR A 433 6.63 -3.86 26.18
N ILE A 434 5.95 -3.77 27.33
CA ILE A 434 5.93 -2.59 28.21
C ILE A 434 6.42 -2.99 29.62
N PRO A 435 7.35 -2.27 30.26
CA PRO A 435 7.80 -2.59 31.62
C PRO A 435 6.76 -2.19 32.67
N SER A 436 6.82 -2.77 33.87
CA SER A 436 6.00 -2.31 34.98
C SER A 436 6.33 -0.85 35.32
N GLY A 437 5.30 -0.04 35.57
CA GLY A 437 5.51 1.38 35.83
C GLY A 437 4.24 2.20 35.74
N ARG A 438 4.42 3.50 35.94
CA ARG A 438 3.37 4.51 35.88
C ARG A 438 3.40 5.20 34.52
N TYR A 439 2.28 5.14 33.80
CA TYR A 439 2.17 5.63 32.43
C TYR A 439 1.10 6.70 32.33
N ARG A 440 1.44 7.80 31.67
CA ARG A 440 0.47 8.81 31.24
C ARG A 440 -0.03 8.44 29.86
N CYS A 441 -1.34 8.42 29.70
CA CYS A 441 -1.98 7.91 28.50
C CYS A 441 -3.07 8.86 28.00
N LEU A 442 -3.09 9.13 26.70
CA LEU A 442 -4.23 9.73 26.02
C LEU A 442 -5.23 8.64 25.64
N VAL A 443 -6.52 8.85 25.91
CA VAL A 443 -7.58 7.98 25.40
C VAL A 443 -7.79 8.23 23.91
N ALA A 444 -7.59 7.20 23.09
CA ALA A 444 -7.85 7.26 21.65
C ALA A 444 -9.31 6.93 21.32
N ALA A 445 -9.87 5.93 21.99
CA ALA A 445 -11.29 5.56 21.90
C ALA A 445 -11.65 4.55 22.99
N ARG A 446 -12.89 4.61 23.49
CA ARG A 446 -13.54 3.48 24.15
C ARG A 446 -14.55 2.86 23.18
N ILE A 447 -14.29 1.60 22.83
CA ILE A 447 -15.04 0.89 21.77
C ILE A 447 -16.10 -0.07 22.30
N LYS A 448 -16.05 -0.37 23.59
CA LYS A 448 -17.02 -1.24 24.25
C LYS A 448 -17.33 -0.71 25.65
N LYS A 449 -18.63 -0.68 25.97
CA LYS A 449 -19.17 -0.50 27.32
C LYS A 449 -20.46 -1.30 27.45
N GLU A 450 -20.44 -2.35 28.25
CA GLU A 450 -21.56 -3.26 28.44
C GLU A 450 -21.71 -3.62 29.93
N THR A 451 -22.92 -3.50 30.48
CA THR A 451 -23.21 -4.00 31.83
C THR A 451 -23.54 -5.48 31.75
N LEU A 452 -22.73 -6.34 32.36
CA LEU A 452 -22.97 -7.77 32.45
C LEU A 452 -24.11 -8.08 33.42
N LYS A 453 -24.69 -9.28 33.31
CA LYS A 453 -25.81 -9.74 34.15
C LYS A 453 -25.51 -9.71 35.66
N ASN A 454 -24.24 -9.76 36.04
CA ASN A 454 -23.76 -9.69 37.41
C ASN A 454 -23.40 -8.26 37.87
N GLY A 455 -23.78 -7.23 37.11
CA GLY A 455 -23.52 -5.82 37.46
C GLY A 455 -22.09 -5.32 37.14
N LEU A 456 -21.19 -6.21 36.72
CA LEU A 456 -19.85 -5.81 36.27
C LEU A 456 -19.96 -5.03 34.96
N GLN A 457 -19.22 -3.94 34.86
CA GLN A 457 -19.01 -3.26 33.57
C GLN A 457 -17.99 -4.05 32.75
N ASN A 458 -18.19 -4.19 31.45
CA ASN A 458 -17.19 -4.75 30.53
C ASN A 458 -16.83 -3.65 29.54
N GLN A 459 -15.62 -3.11 29.70
CA GLN A 459 -15.12 -2.01 28.89
C GLN A 459 -13.85 -2.39 28.15
N GLN A 460 -13.69 -1.80 26.97
CA GLN A 460 -12.48 -1.88 26.17
C GLN A 460 -12.07 -0.49 25.71
N VAL A 461 -10.87 -0.07 26.11
CA VAL A 461 -10.34 1.28 25.89
C VAL A 461 -8.97 1.19 25.24
N PHE A 462 -8.76 1.96 24.18
CA PHE A 462 -7.47 2.13 23.53
C PHE A 462 -6.80 3.39 24.02
N LEU A 463 -5.55 3.26 24.43
CA LEU A 463 -4.78 4.31 25.08
C LEU A 463 -3.44 4.48 24.36
N VAL A 464 -3.13 5.72 23.97
CA VAL A 464 -1.81 6.10 23.45
C VAL A 464 -0.92 6.40 24.64
N VAL A 465 0.14 5.60 24.82
CA VAL A 465 1.14 5.83 25.86
C VAL A 465 2.01 7.02 25.46
N LEU A 466 2.11 8.00 26.36
CA LEU A 466 2.82 9.24 26.16
C LEU A 466 4.17 9.20 26.86
N ARG A 467 5.17 9.78 26.22
CA ARG A 467 6.50 10.02 26.77
C ARG A 467 6.77 11.51 26.76
N GLN A 468 7.18 12.08 27.90
CA GLN A 468 7.65 13.46 27.90
C GLN A 468 8.94 13.58 27.09
N GLY A 469 8.96 14.53 26.15
CA GLY A 469 10.17 14.88 25.42
C GLY A 469 11.15 15.63 26.33
N GLU A 470 12.44 15.36 26.21
CA GLU A 470 13.46 16.11 26.95
C GLU A 470 13.40 17.60 26.62
N GLY A 471 13.10 18.45 27.62
CA GLY A 471 13.08 19.90 27.47
C GLY A 471 11.94 20.47 26.62
N SER A 472 10.88 19.70 26.34
CA SER A 472 9.73 20.11 25.53
C SER A 472 8.42 19.98 26.31
N ALA A 473 7.50 20.92 26.13
CA ALA A 473 6.13 20.79 26.64
C ALA A 473 5.30 19.77 25.85
N ALA A 474 5.71 19.47 24.62
CA ALA A 474 5.06 18.48 23.76
C ALA A 474 5.50 17.04 24.11
N GLU A 475 4.55 16.13 24.12
CA GLU A 475 4.74 14.70 24.40
C GLU A 475 4.91 13.90 23.11
N GLU A 476 5.64 12.80 23.17
CA GLU A 476 5.78 11.86 22.06
C GLU A 476 4.92 10.63 22.30
N ARG A 477 4.30 10.14 21.23
CA ARG A 477 3.67 8.83 21.22
C ARG A 477 4.74 7.75 21.33
N GLN A 478 4.56 6.82 22.27
CA GLN A 478 5.42 5.65 22.41
C GLN A 478 4.81 4.39 21.79
N THR A 479 3.57 4.06 22.16
CA THR A 479 2.85 2.86 21.72
C THR A 479 1.36 3.00 22.01
N VAL A 480 0.56 2.01 21.63
CA VAL A 480 -0.85 1.92 22.04
C VAL A 480 -1.05 0.66 22.87
N ILE A 481 -1.72 0.83 24.01
CA ILE A 481 -2.17 -0.27 24.86
C ILE A 481 -3.69 -0.37 24.81
N THR A 482 -4.18 -1.59 24.90
CA THR A 482 -5.59 -1.91 25.06
C THR A 482 -5.83 -2.32 26.50
N VAL A 483 -6.73 -1.62 27.18
CA VAL A 483 -7.27 -2.05 28.47
C VAL A 483 -8.57 -2.78 28.20
N SER A 484 -8.62 -4.05 28.59
CA SER A 484 -9.75 -4.94 28.36
C SER A 484 -10.21 -5.58 29.67
N ARG A 485 -11.46 -6.08 29.69
CA ARG A 485 -12.06 -6.72 30.86
C ARG A 485 -11.95 -5.85 32.11
N LEU A 486 -12.25 -4.56 31.95
CA LEU A 486 -12.42 -3.61 33.04
C LEU A 486 -13.67 -4.00 33.86
N ALA A 487 -13.58 -5.13 34.55
CA ALA A 487 -14.67 -5.85 35.20
C ALA A 487 -14.62 -5.61 36.70
N MET A 488 -15.05 -4.42 37.09
CA MET A 488 -15.25 -4.05 38.48
C MET A 488 -16.74 -3.86 38.75
N GLU A 489 -17.16 -4.20 39.96
CA GLU A 489 -18.54 -4.02 40.39
C GLU A 489 -18.88 -2.53 40.38
N GLY A 490 -19.72 -2.12 39.41
CA GLY A 490 -20.25 -0.77 39.29
C GLY A 490 -19.30 0.35 38.85
N LYS A 491 -18.01 0.10 38.58
CA LYS A 491 -17.04 1.16 38.22
C LYS A 491 -16.83 1.33 36.72
N ASP A 492 -16.93 2.56 36.24
CA ASP A 492 -16.66 3.00 34.86
C ASP A 492 -15.17 3.33 34.67
N PHE A 493 -14.68 3.34 33.43
CA PHE A 493 -13.32 3.81 33.14
C PHE A 493 -13.08 5.27 33.59
N MET A 494 -14.14 6.08 33.63
CA MET A 494 -14.06 7.45 34.14
C MET A 494 -13.72 7.53 35.65
N ASP A 495 -13.93 6.45 36.41
CA ASP A 495 -13.62 6.41 37.84
C ASP A 495 -12.11 6.30 38.13
N PHE A 496 -11.28 6.09 37.10
CA PHE A 496 -9.82 6.09 37.21
C PHE A 496 -9.19 7.49 37.13
N GLY A 497 -10.03 8.53 37.15
CA GLY A 497 -9.60 9.92 37.02
C GLY A 497 -9.03 10.31 35.64
N PRO A 498 -9.57 9.86 34.49
CA PRO A 498 -9.27 10.54 33.23
C PRO A 498 -9.73 12.00 33.30
N GLU A 499 -8.82 12.93 33.08
CA GLU A 499 -9.10 14.36 33.05
C GLU A 499 -9.15 14.84 31.60
N GLN A 500 -10.19 15.61 31.26
CA GLN A 500 -10.26 16.24 29.96
C GLN A 500 -9.30 17.44 29.95
N THR A 501 -8.37 17.44 29.01
CA THR A 501 -7.34 18.48 28.92
C THR A 501 -6.88 18.67 27.47
N ILE A 502 -6.14 19.75 27.24
CA ILE A 502 -5.47 19.99 25.97
C ILE A 502 -4.04 19.46 26.09
N ILE A 503 -3.66 18.57 25.19
CA ILE A 503 -2.31 18.06 25.07
C ILE A 503 -1.71 18.43 23.72
N THR A 504 -0.38 18.50 23.69
CA THR A 504 0.40 18.72 22.47
C THR A 504 1.25 17.47 22.22
N LEU A 505 1.06 16.83 21.07
CA LEU A 505 1.90 15.70 20.63
C LEU A 505 2.87 16.16 19.54
N LYS A 506 4.11 15.66 19.58
CA LYS A 506 5.17 15.99 18.61
C LYS A 506 5.56 14.82 17.70
#